data_AF-A0A7J8NBV5-F1
#
_entry.id   AF-A0A7J8NBV5-F1
#
_cell.length_a   1.000
_cell.length_b   1.000
_cell.length_c   1.000
_cell.angle_alpha   90.00
_cell.angle_beta   90.00
_cell.angle_gamma   90.00
#
_symmetry.space_group_name_H-M   'P 1'
#
loop_
_entity.id
_entity.type
_entity.pdbx_description
1 polymer ?
#
loop_
_entity_poly.entity_id
_entity_poly.type
_entity_poly.pdbx_seq_one_letter_code
_entity_poly.pdbx_strand_id
1 'polypeptide(L)'
;MNSLFNEHKIDYIIHGDDPCLLPDGSDAYALAKIAGRYKQIKRTEGVSSTDIVGRILSSVNDNKGVGDNNSTLSKVDSGKRRQLQRGQLSEFLPTSRRIVQFSNGKGPGPNARIVYIDGAFDLFHAGHVEILKKARQLGDFLLVGIYPDYIVSEQRGMPYPVMHLLERTLSVLACRYVDEVIIGAPWEVTKDMITTFNISLVVHGTVAESNSSLPGETDPYAIPKSMGIFRLLESPKSITTSSVAQRIVTNHEVYMKRNAKKLQSEKKYYEEKAYVAGD
;
A
#
# COMPACT_ATOMS: atom_id res chain seq x y z
N MET A 1 13.29 18.85 -23.36
CA MET A 1 14.44 18.43 -22.54
C MET A 1 15.34 19.61 -22.13
N ASN A 2 15.57 20.59 -23.02
CA ASN A 2 16.32 21.82 -22.70
C ASN A 2 15.79 22.56 -21.46
N SER A 3 14.46 22.79 -21.39
CA SER A 3 13.82 23.42 -20.23
C SER A 3 14.04 22.65 -18.91
N LEU A 4 13.91 21.32 -18.88
CA LEU A 4 14.17 20.52 -17.67
C LEU A 4 15.59 20.72 -17.13
N PHE A 5 16.57 20.75 -18.01
CA PHE A 5 17.98 20.81 -17.64
C PHE A 5 18.47 22.22 -17.32
N ASN A 6 18.01 23.22 -18.05
CA ASN A 6 18.54 24.58 -17.96
C ASN A 6 17.63 25.54 -17.18
N GLU A 7 16.30 25.40 -17.31
CA GLU A 7 15.36 26.25 -16.57
C GLU A 7 15.09 25.67 -15.19
N HIS A 8 14.78 24.37 -15.10
CA HIS A 8 14.49 23.68 -13.83
C HIS A 8 15.73 23.16 -13.11
N LYS A 9 16.92 23.29 -13.71
CA LYS A 9 18.21 22.89 -13.13
C LYS A 9 18.23 21.42 -12.66
N ILE A 10 17.57 20.51 -13.39
CA ILE A 10 17.53 19.08 -13.04
C ILE A 10 18.81 18.41 -13.52
N ASP A 11 19.67 17.91 -12.63
CA ASP A 11 20.95 17.29 -13.02
C ASP A 11 20.79 15.98 -13.80
N TYR A 12 19.91 15.10 -13.34
CA TYR A 12 19.70 13.76 -13.91
C TYR A 12 18.22 13.40 -14.02
N ILE A 13 17.87 12.66 -15.06
CA ILE A 13 16.62 11.92 -15.16
C ILE A 13 16.88 10.48 -14.69
N ILE A 14 16.07 10.00 -13.75
CA ILE A 14 16.16 8.63 -13.23
C ILE A 14 14.90 7.87 -13.61
N HIS A 15 15.06 6.69 -14.21
CA HIS A 15 13.94 5.81 -14.55
C HIS A 15 14.25 4.35 -14.21
N GLY A 16 13.20 3.54 -14.10
CA GLY A 16 13.32 2.08 -13.97
C GLY A 16 14.02 1.44 -15.18
N ASP A 17 14.36 0.16 -15.04
CA ASP A 17 15.06 -0.61 -16.06
C ASP A 17 14.18 -1.15 -17.20
N ASP A 18 12.89 -0.84 -17.18
CA ASP A 18 11.95 -1.15 -18.25
C ASP A 18 12.27 -0.39 -19.56
N PRO A 19 12.10 -1.02 -20.75
CA PRO A 19 12.17 -0.33 -22.03
C PRO A 19 11.12 0.79 -22.12
N CYS A 20 11.57 2.00 -22.48
CA CYS A 20 10.70 3.17 -22.61
C CYS A 20 10.76 3.69 -24.05
N LEU A 21 9.87 3.15 -24.89
CA LEU A 21 9.87 3.42 -26.32
C LEU A 21 8.68 4.32 -26.69
N LEU A 22 8.93 5.23 -27.62
CA LEU A 22 7.91 6.02 -28.29
C LEU A 22 7.21 5.17 -29.37
N PRO A 23 6.03 5.60 -29.90
CA PRO A 23 5.30 4.84 -30.92
C PRO A 23 6.09 4.54 -32.20
N ASP A 24 7.13 5.32 -32.49
CA ASP A 24 8.05 5.12 -33.62
C ASP A 24 9.22 4.15 -33.29
N GLY A 25 9.24 3.57 -32.08
CA GLY A 25 10.28 2.66 -31.62
C GLY A 25 11.52 3.36 -31.05
N SER A 26 11.60 4.69 -31.08
CA SER A 26 12.72 5.43 -30.53
C SER A 26 12.70 5.46 -29.00
N ASP A 27 13.88 5.59 -28.39
CA ASP A 27 14.01 5.67 -26.93
C ASP A 27 13.53 7.03 -26.41
N ALA A 28 12.53 7.01 -25.52
CA ALA A 28 11.93 8.21 -24.93
C ALA A 28 12.94 9.08 -24.15
N TYR A 29 14.06 8.49 -23.73
CA TYR A 29 15.13 9.16 -22.99
C TYR A 29 16.43 9.32 -23.80
N ALA A 30 16.41 9.10 -25.12
CA ALA A 30 17.59 9.21 -25.99
C ALA A 30 18.37 10.51 -25.77
N LEU A 31 17.69 11.65 -25.75
CA LEU A 31 18.31 12.96 -25.55
C LEU A 31 18.97 13.10 -24.16
N ALA A 32 18.42 12.47 -23.11
CA ALA A 32 18.98 12.52 -21.77
C ALA A 32 20.22 11.62 -21.66
N LYS A 33 20.19 10.48 -22.35
CA LYS A 33 21.30 9.53 -22.45
C LYS A 33 22.47 10.15 -23.23
N ILE A 34 22.21 10.76 -24.39
CA ILE A 34 23.23 11.47 -25.19
C ILE A 34 23.88 12.58 -24.38
N ALA A 35 23.11 13.30 -23.56
CA ALA A 35 23.62 14.36 -22.69
C ALA A 35 24.38 13.84 -21.45
N GLY A 36 24.49 12.53 -21.22
CA GLY A 36 25.09 11.94 -20.01
C GLY A 36 24.29 12.19 -18.73
N ARG A 37 23.01 12.55 -18.84
CA ARG A 37 22.13 12.99 -17.75
C ARG A 37 20.99 12.01 -17.48
N TYR A 38 21.21 10.72 -17.76
CA TYR A 38 20.26 9.64 -17.49
C TYR A 38 20.88 8.61 -16.53
N LYS A 39 20.13 8.19 -15.52
CA LYS A 39 20.49 7.09 -14.62
C LYS A 39 19.36 6.06 -14.58
N GLN A 40 19.72 4.79 -14.44
CA GLN A 40 18.77 3.70 -14.34
C GLN A 40 18.77 3.14 -12.92
N ILE A 41 17.59 2.80 -12.41
CA ILE A 41 17.41 2.09 -11.14
C ILE A 41 16.69 0.77 -11.39
N LYS A 42 17.00 -0.23 -10.57
CA LYS A 42 16.34 -1.52 -10.65
C LYS A 42 14.89 -1.40 -10.20
N ARG A 43 14.02 -2.17 -10.86
CA ARG A 43 12.64 -2.36 -10.41
C ARG A 43 12.58 -2.94 -8.99
N THR A 44 11.56 -2.56 -8.24
CA THR A 44 11.27 -3.17 -6.94
C THR A 44 10.66 -4.55 -7.15
N GLU A 45 11.39 -5.59 -6.75
CA GLU A 45 10.94 -6.98 -6.84
C GLU A 45 9.74 -7.29 -5.94
N GLY A 46 8.81 -8.10 -6.46
CA GLY A 46 7.66 -8.63 -5.72
C GLY A 46 6.46 -7.68 -5.60
N VAL A 47 6.46 -6.53 -6.28
CA VAL A 47 5.29 -5.64 -6.34
C VAL A 47 5.13 -4.99 -7.71
N SER A 48 3.92 -5.01 -8.26
CA SER A 48 3.58 -4.26 -9.47
C SER A 48 2.12 -3.82 -9.46
N SER A 49 1.77 -2.77 -10.21
CA SER A 49 0.37 -2.36 -10.36
C SER A 49 -0.49 -3.48 -10.95
N THR A 50 0.04 -4.28 -11.87
CA THR A 50 -0.68 -5.42 -12.46
C THR A 50 -0.97 -6.51 -11.43
N ASP A 51 0.00 -6.82 -10.56
CA ASP A 51 -0.17 -7.78 -9.46
C ASP A 51 -1.24 -7.30 -8.47
N ILE A 52 -1.13 -6.06 -7.98
CA ILE A 52 -2.12 -5.49 -7.05
C ILE A 52 -3.52 -5.44 -7.69
N VAL A 53 -3.62 -5.05 -8.96
CA VAL A 53 -4.90 -5.08 -9.70
C VAL A 53 -5.44 -6.52 -9.78
N GLY A 54 -4.59 -7.51 -10.05
CA GLY A 54 -4.96 -8.92 -10.02
C GLY A 54 -5.53 -9.34 -8.67
N ARG A 55 -4.88 -8.97 -7.56
CA ARG A 55 -5.36 -9.23 -6.19
C ARG A 55 -6.72 -8.58 -5.93
N ILE A 56 -6.91 -7.33 -6.36
CA ILE A 56 -8.20 -6.61 -6.24
C ILE A 56 -9.32 -7.28 -7.05
N LEU A 57 -9.02 -7.79 -8.24
CA LEU A 57 -10.04 -8.42 -9.09
C LEU A 57 -10.46 -9.79 -8.57
N SER A 58 -9.49 -10.61 -8.13
CA SER A 58 -9.77 -11.86 -7.43
C SER A 58 -10.64 -11.59 -6.21
N SER A 59 -10.31 -10.54 -5.48
CA SER A 59 -11.03 -10.09 -4.29
C SER A 59 -12.51 -9.75 -4.55
N VAL A 60 -12.82 -9.06 -5.64
CA VAL A 60 -14.20 -8.64 -5.95
C VAL A 60 -15.04 -9.77 -6.55
N ASN A 61 -14.42 -10.74 -7.23
CA ASN A 61 -15.12 -11.90 -7.79
C ASN A 61 -15.58 -12.88 -6.70
N ASP A 62 -14.82 -13.04 -5.62
CA ASP A 62 -15.18 -13.92 -4.50
C ASP A 62 -16.43 -13.42 -3.74
N ASN A 63 -16.61 -12.10 -3.62
CA ASN A 63 -17.79 -11.51 -2.98
C ASN A 63 -19.10 -11.68 -3.78
N LYS A 64 -19.04 -11.97 -5.08
CA LYS A 64 -20.24 -12.25 -5.91
C LYS A 64 -20.72 -13.69 -5.79
N GLY A 65 -19.93 -14.60 -5.22
CA GLY A 65 -20.26 -16.03 -5.08
C GLY A 65 -21.12 -16.39 -3.87
N VAL A 66 -21.43 -15.45 -2.98
CA VAL A 66 -22.16 -15.69 -1.71
C VAL A 66 -23.62 -15.20 -1.82
N GLY A 67 -24.26 -15.49 -2.94
CA GLY A 67 -25.58 -14.96 -3.31
C GLY A 67 -26.57 -15.94 -3.89
N ASP A 68 -26.37 -17.26 -3.73
CA ASP A 68 -27.41 -18.25 -4.07
C ASP A 68 -27.28 -19.50 -3.19
N ASN A 69 -28.08 -19.56 -2.13
CA ASN A 69 -28.28 -20.76 -1.32
C ASN A 69 -29.45 -21.57 -1.91
N ASN A 70 -29.15 -22.58 -2.71
CA ASN A 70 -29.86 -23.87 -2.69
C ASN A 70 -29.21 -24.89 -3.63
N SER A 71 -28.40 -25.81 -3.09
CA SER A 71 -28.54 -27.27 -3.32
C SER A 71 -27.27 -28.04 -2.89
N THR A 72 -27.52 -29.00 -1.98
CA THR A 72 -26.93 -30.34 -1.92
C THR A 72 -25.40 -30.48 -1.79
N LEU A 73 -24.99 -30.93 -0.60
CA LEU A 73 -23.69 -31.54 -0.34
C LEU A 73 -23.32 -32.59 -1.41
N SER A 74 -22.27 -32.33 -2.19
CA SER A 74 -21.48 -33.39 -2.81
C SER A 74 -20.02 -32.98 -3.02
N LYS A 75 -19.15 -33.95 -2.76
CA LYS A 75 -17.69 -33.87 -2.62
C LYS A 75 -16.99 -33.56 -3.95
N VAL A 76 -16.76 -32.27 -4.27
CA VAL A 76 -15.89 -31.80 -5.38
C VAL A 76 -15.44 -30.40 -4.93
N ASP A 77 -14.20 -30.02 -4.65
CA ASP A 77 -12.94 -30.18 -5.35
C ASP A 77 -11.83 -29.61 -4.42
N SER A 78 -11.00 -30.47 -3.83
CA SER A 78 -9.84 -30.04 -3.03
C SER A 78 -8.71 -29.42 -3.88
N GLY A 79 -8.80 -29.51 -5.22
CA GLY A 79 -7.90 -28.88 -6.17
C GLY A 79 -8.20 -27.38 -6.38
N LYS A 80 -9.48 -26.99 -6.50
CA LYS A 80 -9.89 -25.58 -6.63
C LYS A 80 -9.48 -24.73 -5.42
N ARG A 81 -9.63 -25.27 -4.20
CA ARG A 81 -9.23 -24.55 -2.96
C ARG A 81 -7.72 -24.29 -2.88
N ARG A 82 -6.89 -25.21 -3.42
CA ARG A 82 -5.44 -25.05 -3.54
C ARG A 82 -5.03 -24.08 -4.66
N GLN A 83 -5.80 -24.00 -5.74
CA GLN A 83 -5.53 -23.08 -6.85
C GLN A 83 -5.97 -21.64 -6.52
N LEU A 84 -7.02 -21.46 -5.72
CA LEU A 84 -7.51 -20.17 -5.22
C LEU A 84 -6.51 -19.47 -4.28
N GLN A 85 -5.76 -20.22 -3.46
CA GLN A 85 -4.69 -19.63 -2.63
C GLN A 85 -3.52 -19.07 -3.45
N ARG A 86 -3.31 -19.54 -4.69
CA ARG A 86 -2.18 -19.11 -5.51
C ARG A 86 -2.29 -17.66 -6.02
N GLY A 87 -3.52 -17.14 -6.16
CA GLY A 87 -3.78 -15.76 -6.60
C GLY A 87 -3.72 -14.71 -5.47
N GLN A 88 -3.47 -15.14 -4.23
CA GLN A 88 -3.35 -14.27 -3.05
C GLN A 88 -1.91 -14.19 -2.52
N LEU A 89 -0.96 -14.92 -3.09
CA LEU A 89 0.42 -14.92 -2.61
C LEU A 89 1.16 -13.72 -3.17
N SER A 90 1.43 -12.72 -2.33
CA SER A 90 2.46 -11.74 -2.65
C SER A 90 3.81 -12.43 -2.77
N GLU A 91 4.50 -12.21 -3.88
CA GLU A 91 5.89 -12.64 -4.08
C GLU A 91 6.88 -11.68 -3.41
N PHE A 92 6.38 -10.68 -2.67
CA PHE A 92 7.22 -9.74 -1.95
C PHE A 92 8.04 -10.44 -0.87
N LEU A 93 9.36 -10.37 -1.00
CA LEU A 93 10.31 -10.88 -0.03
C LEU A 93 10.81 -9.73 0.87
N PRO A 94 10.22 -9.53 2.07
CA PRO A 94 10.67 -8.54 3.01
C PRO A 94 12.03 -8.93 3.58
N THR A 95 12.89 -7.95 3.79
CA THR A 95 14.16 -8.13 4.51
C THR A 95 14.32 -7.03 5.53
N SER A 96 15.06 -7.31 6.61
CA SER A 96 15.42 -6.28 7.60
C SER A 96 16.06 -5.06 6.94
N ARG A 97 16.91 -5.27 5.93
CA ARG A 97 17.53 -4.19 5.14
C ARG A 97 16.51 -3.32 4.41
N ARG A 98 15.47 -3.91 3.82
CA ARG A 98 14.38 -3.15 3.18
C ARG A 98 13.61 -2.31 4.20
N ILE A 99 13.33 -2.85 5.38
CA ILE A 99 12.65 -2.10 6.45
C ILE A 99 13.52 -0.89 6.87
N VAL A 100 14.81 -1.10 7.12
CA VAL A 100 15.74 -0.02 7.49
C VAL A 100 15.84 1.05 6.41
N GLN A 101 15.78 0.70 5.12
CA GLN A 101 15.79 1.68 4.02
C GLN A 101 14.59 2.64 4.02
N PHE A 102 13.47 2.21 4.61
CA PHE A 102 12.24 3.02 4.70
C PHE A 102 12.06 3.65 6.08
N SER A 103 12.73 3.14 7.11
CA SER A 103 12.64 3.65 8.47
C SER A 103 13.39 4.97 8.63
N ASN A 104 12.75 5.92 9.34
CA ASN A 104 13.42 7.09 9.86
C ASN A 104 14.16 6.66 11.14
N GLY A 105 15.48 6.43 11.06
CA GLY A 105 16.28 5.89 12.16
C GLY A 105 16.45 6.82 13.39
N LYS A 106 15.55 7.79 13.57
CA LYS A 106 15.54 8.74 14.69
C LYS A 106 14.33 8.45 15.56
N GLY A 107 14.58 8.02 16.80
CA GLY A 107 13.54 7.90 17.81
C GLY A 107 13.05 9.26 18.33
N PRO A 108 12.00 9.25 19.18
CA PRO A 108 11.48 10.47 19.81
C PRO A 108 12.53 11.11 20.73
N GLY A 109 12.60 12.44 20.72
CA GLY A 109 13.46 13.19 21.64
C GLY A 109 12.97 13.12 23.09
N PRO A 110 13.79 13.56 24.07
CA PRO A 110 13.37 13.67 25.46
C PRO A 110 12.11 14.54 25.58
N ASN A 111 11.07 14.03 26.26
CA ASN A 111 9.76 14.70 26.43
C ASN A 111 8.96 14.94 25.13
N ALA A 112 9.32 14.30 24.02
CA ALA A 112 8.55 14.40 22.78
C ALA A 112 7.10 13.94 22.99
N ARG A 113 6.15 14.69 22.45
CA ARG A 113 4.74 14.30 22.45
C ARG A 113 4.49 13.23 21.39
N ILE A 114 4.33 11.99 21.82
CA ILE A 114 4.10 10.84 20.94
C ILE A 114 2.61 10.71 20.64
N VAL A 115 2.26 10.82 19.36
CA VAL A 115 0.91 10.60 18.85
C VAL A 115 0.85 9.20 18.24
N TYR A 116 -0.17 8.44 18.61
CA TYR A 116 -0.43 7.11 18.10
C TYR A 116 -1.72 7.08 17.28
N ILE A 117 -1.65 6.42 16.11
CA ILE A 117 -2.79 6.13 15.25
C ILE A 117 -2.63 4.73 14.68
N ASP A 118 -3.69 3.96 14.62
CA ASP A 118 -3.68 2.61 14.06
C ASP A 118 -4.73 2.39 13.00
N GLY A 119 -4.56 1.29 12.27
CA GLY A 119 -5.44 0.92 11.18
C GLY A 119 -4.91 -0.21 10.33
N ALA A 120 -5.74 -0.62 9.38
CA ALA A 120 -5.31 -1.55 8.34
C ALA A 120 -4.27 -0.91 7.41
N PHE A 121 -4.44 0.36 7.01
CA PHE A 121 -3.59 1.03 6.02
C PHE A 121 -3.38 0.24 4.72
N ASP A 122 -4.40 -0.54 4.34
CA ASP A 122 -4.42 -1.33 3.10
C ASP A 122 -4.56 -0.42 1.87
N LEU A 123 -3.99 -0.84 0.73
CA LEU A 123 -3.88 -0.04 -0.50
C LEU A 123 -3.55 1.44 -0.22
N PHE A 124 -2.48 1.69 0.54
CA PHE A 124 -2.17 3.00 1.12
C PHE A 124 -2.41 4.18 0.16
N HIS A 125 -3.40 5.02 0.50
CA HIS A 125 -3.97 6.00 -0.42
C HIS A 125 -4.03 7.41 0.17
N ALA A 126 -4.47 8.38 -0.65
CA ALA A 126 -4.52 9.80 -0.28
C ALA A 126 -5.32 10.09 1.01
N GLY A 127 -6.35 9.29 1.33
CA GLY A 127 -7.07 9.39 2.60
C GLY A 127 -6.17 9.17 3.82
N HIS A 128 -5.36 8.11 3.80
CA HIS A 128 -4.36 7.83 4.84
C HIS A 128 -3.33 8.96 4.95
N VAL A 129 -2.85 9.48 3.82
CA VAL A 129 -1.88 10.59 3.80
C VAL A 129 -2.43 11.83 4.51
N GLU A 130 -3.67 12.23 4.23
CA GLU A 130 -4.27 13.43 4.86
C GLU A 130 -4.54 13.23 6.36
N ILE A 131 -4.99 12.05 6.79
CA ILE A 131 -5.25 11.80 8.21
C ILE A 131 -3.95 11.69 9.01
N LEU A 132 -2.92 11.03 8.46
CA LEU A 132 -1.59 10.97 9.07
C LEU A 132 -0.94 12.35 9.14
N LYS A 133 -1.14 13.21 8.14
CA LYS A 133 -0.73 14.61 8.19
C LYS A 133 -1.37 15.35 9.36
N LYS A 134 -2.69 15.21 9.57
CA LYS A 134 -3.39 15.80 10.72
C LYS A 134 -2.89 15.23 12.05
N ALA A 135 -2.69 13.92 12.14
CA ALA A 135 -2.17 13.28 13.34
C ALA A 135 -0.76 13.80 13.70
N ARG A 136 0.13 13.93 12.69
CA ARG A 136 1.50 14.42 12.87
C ARG A 136 1.57 15.85 13.40
N GLN A 137 0.56 16.68 13.13
CA GLN A 137 0.47 18.07 13.63
C GLN A 137 0.14 18.17 15.12
N LEU A 138 -0.24 17.06 15.77
CA LEU A 138 -0.67 17.05 17.17
C LEU A 138 0.44 16.69 18.16
N GLY A 139 1.66 16.42 17.67
CA GLY A 139 2.81 16.11 18.51
C GLY A 139 4.12 16.13 17.73
N ASP A 140 5.17 15.66 18.38
CA ASP A 140 6.54 15.72 17.89
C ASP A 140 6.97 14.45 17.17
N PHE A 141 6.22 13.37 17.37
CA PHE A 141 6.50 12.04 16.83
C PHE A 141 5.20 11.30 16.54
N LEU A 142 5.04 10.78 15.32
CA LEU A 142 3.89 9.96 14.92
C LEU A 142 4.27 8.48 14.83
N LEU A 143 3.73 7.70 15.77
CA LEU A 143 3.81 6.25 15.81
C LEU A 143 2.55 5.66 15.18
N VAL A 144 2.72 4.80 14.17
CA VAL A 144 1.59 4.20 13.44
C VAL A 144 1.48 2.70 13.72
N GLY A 145 0.36 2.26 14.29
CA GLY A 145 0.06 0.84 14.45
C GLY A 145 -0.51 0.23 13.18
N ILE A 146 0.09 -0.86 12.69
CA ILE A 146 -0.42 -1.58 11.52
C ILE A 146 -0.93 -2.94 11.97
N TYR A 147 -2.24 -3.15 11.84
CA TYR A 147 -2.87 -4.41 12.23
C TYR A 147 -2.32 -5.60 11.42
N PRO A 148 -2.13 -6.78 12.03
CA PRO A 148 -1.81 -8.01 11.31
C PRO A 148 -2.97 -8.42 10.38
N ASP A 149 -2.64 -9.20 9.35
CA ASP A 149 -3.60 -9.55 8.30
C ASP A 149 -4.87 -10.21 8.84
N TYR A 150 -4.75 -11.11 9.82
CA TYR A 150 -5.90 -11.82 10.40
C TYR A 150 -6.90 -10.88 11.10
N ILE A 151 -6.44 -9.84 11.81
CA ILE A 151 -7.32 -8.84 12.44
C ILE A 151 -8.08 -8.07 11.36
N VAL A 152 -7.39 -7.68 10.28
CA VAL A 152 -8.05 -6.97 9.17
C VAL A 152 -9.08 -7.88 8.47
N SER A 153 -8.76 -9.15 8.26
CA SER A 153 -9.69 -10.14 7.70
C SER A 153 -10.91 -10.39 8.58
N GLU A 154 -10.76 -10.46 9.90
CA GLU A 154 -11.89 -10.58 10.84
C GLU A 154 -12.79 -9.35 10.78
N GLN A 155 -12.20 -8.15 10.76
CA GLN A 155 -12.92 -6.88 10.85
C GLN A 155 -13.58 -6.44 9.54
N ARG A 156 -13.01 -6.81 8.39
CA ARG A 156 -13.48 -6.38 7.07
C ARG A 156 -14.01 -7.51 6.20
N GLY A 157 -13.82 -8.75 6.64
CA GLY A 157 -14.13 -9.95 5.87
C GLY A 157 -13.06 -10.24 4.82
N MET A 158 -13.05 -11.50 4.37
CA MET A 158 -12.32 -11.86 3.16
C MET A 158 -12.88 -11.05 1.99
N PRO A 159 -12.01 -10.57 1.09
CA PRO A 159 -10.61 -10.95 0.87
C PRO A 159 -9.59 -9.94 1.44
N TYR A 160 -9.99 -9.06 2.37
CA TYR A 160 -9.09 -8.06 2.93
C TYR A 160 -8.13 -8.65 3.97
N PRO A 161 -6.91 -8.11 4.12
CA PRO A 161 -6.34 -7.01 3.32
C PRO A 161 -5.84 -7.48 1.94
N VAL A 162 -5.82 -6.57 0.96
CA VAL A 162 -5.25 -6.80 -0.37
C VAL A 162 -3.71 -6.85 -0.30
N MET A 163 -3.13 -5.95 0.49
CA MET A 163 -1.69 -5.89 0.76
C MET A 163 -1.37 -6.54 2.11
N HIS A 164 -0.35 -7.41 2.16
CA HIS A 164 0.09 -8.04 3.40
C HIS A 164 0.78 -7.06 4.33
N LEU A 165 0.86 -7.44 5.61
CA LEU A 165 1.44 -6.64 6.71
C LEU A 165 2.75 -5.94 6.35
N LEU A 166 3.70 -6.64 5.73
CA LEU A 166 5.01 -6.07 5.43
C LEU A 166 5.01 -5.17 4.18
N GLU A 167 4.10 -5.39 3.23
CA GLU A 167 3.88 -4.46 2.11
C GLU A 167 3.22 -3.16 2.61
N ARG A 168 2.24 -3.27 3.50
CA ARG A 168 1.59 -2.13 4.17
C ARG A 168 2.57 -1.35 5.05
N THR A 169 3.45 -2.05 5.76
CA THR A 169 4.54 -1.45 6.55
C THR A 169 5.41 -0.52 5.72
N LEU A 170 5.93 -0.99 4.58
CA LEU A 170 6.76 -0.15 3.73
C LEU A 170 5.97 1.01 3.10
N SER A 171 4.70 0.78 2.78
CA SER A 171 3.82 1.83 2.23
C SER A 171 3.60 2.96 3.24
N VAL A 172 3.41 2.62 4.52
CA VAL A 172 3.23 3.59 5.61
C VAL A 172 4.56 4.28 5.95
N LEU A 173 5.67 3.55 6.04
CA LEU A 173 7.00 4.13 6.30
C LEU A 173 7.46 5.12 5.21
N ALA A 174 7.02 4.92 3.95
CA ALA A 174 7.29 5.87 2.87
C ALA A 174 6.56 7.21 3.03
N CYS A 175 5.59 7.31 3.95
CA CYS A 175 4.86 8.53 4.20
C CYS A 175 5.69 9.50 5.05
N ARG A 176 5.99 10.69 4.52
CA ARG A 176 6.80 11.73 5.21
C ARG A 176 6.29 12.17 6.59
N TYR A 177 5.04 11.88 6.92
CA TYR A 177 4.41 12.28 8.18
C TYR A 177 4.55 11.21 9.27
N VAL A 178 5.01 10.01 8.91
CA VAL A 178 5.17 8.88 9.82
C VAL A 178 6.61 8.86 10.29
N ASP A 179 6.81 8.76 11.60
CA ASP A 179 8.14 8.66 12.18
C ASP A 179 8.49 7.19 12.46
N GLU A 180 7.53 6.38 12.95
CA GLU A 180 7.75 4.96 13.25
C GLU A 180 6.46 4.12 13.12
N VAL A 181 6.64 2.80 13.02
CA VAL A 181 5.55 1.84 12.84
C VAL A 181 5.65 0.70 13.85
N ILE A 182 4.52 0.36 14.49
CA ILE A 182 4.35 -0.94 15.17
C ILE A 182 3.85 -1.95 14.13
N ILE A 183 4.72 -2.89 13.76
CA ILE A 183 4.40 -3.96 12.79
C ILE A 183 3.64 -5.06 13.53
N GLY A 184 2.35 -5.22 13.22
CA GLY A 184 1.49 -6.21 13.89
C GLY A 184 0.89 -5.67 15.19
N ALA A 185 0.39 -4.44 15.16
CA ALA A 185 -0.27 -3.82 16.31
C ALA A 185 -1.53 -4.62 16.72
N PRO A 186 -1.80 -4.76 18.03
CA PRO A 186 -3.02 -5.41 18.53
C PRO A 186 -4.27 -4.59 18.15
N TRP A 187 -5.44 -5.24 18.18
CA TRP A 187 -6.72 -4.55 17.95
C TRP A 187 -7.02 -3.53 19.07
N GLU A 188 -6.81 -3.92 20.33
CA GLU A 188 -7.06 -3.06 21.48
C GLU A 188 -5.82 -2.27 21.88
N VAL A 189 -6.00 -0.98 22.17
CA VAL A 189 -4.93 -0.11 22.67
C VAL A 189 -4.76 -0.34 24.17
N THR A 190 -3.76 -1.14 24.55
CA THR A 190 -3.54 -1.54 25.95
C THR A 190 -2.74 -0.50 26.74
N LYS A 191 -2.88 -0.53 28.08
CA LYS A 191 -2.06 0.28 28.99
C LYS A 191 -0.56 -0.02 28.87
N ASP A 192 -0.21 -1.28 28.62
CA ASP A 192 1.16 -1.71 28.40
C ASP A 192 1.76 -1.07 27.14
N MET A 193 1.00 -1.05 26.03
CA MET A 193 1.43 -0.38 24.80
C MET A 193 1.60 1.12 25.00
N ILE A 194 0.63 1.78 25.67
CA ILE A 194 0.72 3.21 26.00
C ILE A 194 1.98 3.51 26.81
N THR A 195 2.30 2.68 27.80
CA THR A 195 3.46 2.88 28.67
C THR A 195 4.77 2.59 27.94
N THR A 196 4.84 1.48 27.21
CA THR A 196 6.03 1.01 26.47
C THR A 196 6.49 2.04 25.44
N PHE A 197 5.57 2.64 24.70
CA PHE A 197 5.88 3.62 23.67
C PHE A 197 5.70 5.06 24.15
N ASN A 198 5.46 5.29 25.45
CA ASN A 198 5.23 6.62 26.04
C ASN A 198 4.18 7.45 25.25
N ILE A 199 3.08 6.81 24.84
CA ILE A 199 2.05 7.41 24.00
C ILE A 199 1.34 8.52 24.78
N SER A 200 1.40 9.74 24.26
CA SER A 200 0.80 10.93 24.87
C SER A 200 -0.61 11.22 24.36
N LEU A 201 -0.94 10.78 23.14
CA LEU A 201 -2.24 10.98 22.51
C LEU A 201 -2.53 9.84 21.53
N VAL A 202 -3.73 9.26 21.61
CA VAL A 202 -4.27 8.29 20.65
C VAL A 202 -5.29 9.00 19.78
N VAL A 203 -5.18 8.84 18.47
CA VAL A 203 -6.09 9.46 17.51
C VAL A 203 -6.67 8.45 16.53
N HIS A 204 -7.89 8.71 16.08
CA HIS A 204 -8.58 7.90 15.06
C HIS A 204 -9.31 8.81 14.06
N GLY A 205 -9.39 8.41 12.79
CA GLY A 205 -10.10 9.15 11.75
C GLY A 205 -11.62 8.97 11.80
N THR A 206 -12.39 9.90 11.26
CA THR A 206 -13.86 9.73 11.12
C THR A 206 -14.25 8.78 9.98
N VAL A 207 -13.34 8.51 9.05
CA VAL A 207 -13.53 7.57 7.94
C VAL A 207 -12.72 6.31 8.22
N ALA A 208 -13.42 5.21 8.50
CA ALA A 208 -12.85 3.89 8.70
C ALA A 208 -13.79 2.83 8.11
N GLU A 209 -13.21 1.72 7.65
CA GLU A 209 -13.96 0.58 7.11
C GLU A 209 -13.93 -0.55 8.14
N SER A 210 -15.01 -0.69 8.92
CA SER A 210 -15.22 -1.81 9.84
C SER A 210 -16.60 -2.42 9.60
N ASN A 211 -16.70 -3.74 9.70
CA ASN A 211 -17.98 -4.45 9.78
C ASN A 211 -18.50 -4.42 11.22
N SER A 212 -18.48 -3.27 11.88
CA SER A 212 -18.86 -3.13 13.27
C SER A 212 -20.39 -3.04 13.37
N SER A 213 -21.04 -4.20 13.35
CA SER A 213 -22.44 -4.38 13.78
C SER A 213 -22.64 -5.72 14.49
N LEU A 214 -21.57 -6.39 14.92
CA LEU A 214 -21.69 -7.61 15.73
C LEU A 214 -21.98 -7.22 17.20
N PRO A 215 -23.05 -7.76 17.81
CA PRO A 215 -23.36 -7.51 19.22
C PRO A 215 -22.23 -8.04 20.13
N GLY A 216 -21.69 -7.20 21.00
CA GLY A 216 -20.73 -7.59 22.05
C GLY A 216 -19.27 -7.18 21.81
N GLU A 217 -18.97 -6.43 20.75
CA GLU A 217 -17.61 -5.97 20.45
C GLU A 217 -17.14 -4.91 21.46
N THR A 218 -15.96 -5.14 22.06
CA THR A 218 -15.32 -4.19 22.98
C THR A 218 -14.74 -3.01 22.20
N ASP A 219 -14.91 -1.80 22.75
CA ASP A 219 -14.34 -0.58 22.17
C ASP A 219 -12.79 -0.64 22.27
N PRO A 220 -12.05 -0.77 21.15
CA PRO A 220 -10.59 -0.94 21.18
C PRO A 220 -9.86 0.27 21.77
N TYR A 221 -10.56 1.41 21.88
CA TYR A 221 -10.05 2.65 22.44
C TYR A 221 -10.57 2.96 23.85
N ALA A 222 -11.21 2.00 24.53
CA ALA A 222 -11.77 2.19 25.87
C ALA A 222 -10.73 2.69 26.89
N ILE A 223 -9.52 2.11 26.88
CA ILE A 223 -8.42 2.51 27.77
C ILE A 223 -7.96 3.94 27.49
N PRO A 224 -7.56 4.32 26.25
CA PRO A 224 -7.24 5.71 25.90
C PRO A 224 -8.33 6.71 26.25
N LYS A 225 -9.61 6.36 26.05
CA LYS A 225 -10.75 7.21 26.41
C LYS A 225 -10.84 7.41 27.92
N SER A 226 -10.69 6.33 28.71
CA SER A 226 -10.69 6.41 30.17
C SER A 226 -9.53 7.25 30.73
N MET A 227 -8.40 7.27 30.03
CA MET A 227 -7.21 8.05 30.37
C MET A 227 -7.29 9.51 29.88
N GLY A 228 -8.33 9.90 29.13
CA GLY A 228 -8.48 11.25 28.58
C GLY A 228 -7.50 11.58 27.45
N ILE A 229 -6.86 10.58 26.85
CA ILE A 229 -5.84 10.75 25.80
C ILE A 229 -6.33 10.31 24.41
N PHE A 230 -7.63 10.03 24.24
CA PHE A 230 -8.22 9.71 22.95
C PHE A 230 -8.79 10.95 22.26
N ARG A 231 -8.60 11.07 20.93
CA ARG A 231 -9.21 12.13 20.12
C ARG A 231 -9.62 11.64 18.74
N LEU A 232 -10.88 11.90 18.37
CA LEU A 232 -11.35 11.70 17.00
C LEU A 232 -10.91 12.87 16.11
N LEU A 233 -10.40 12.56 14.92
CA LEU A 233 -9.97 13.53 13.92
C LEU A 233 -10.85 13.42 12.68
N GLU A 234 -11.38 14.55 12.23
CA GLU A 234 -12.14 14.60 10.99
C GLU A 234 -11.25 14.25 9.79
N SER A 235 -11.57 13.15 9.11
CA SER A 235 -10.88 12.70 7.89
C SER A 235 -11.15 13.65 6.73
N PRO A 236 -10.13 14.32 6.15
CA PRO A 236 -10.34 15.30 5.07
C PRO A 236 -10.87 14.72 3.76
N LYS A 237 -10.73 13.41 3.57
CA LYS A 237 -11.12 12.70 2.35
C LYS A 237 -11.93 11.47 2.74
N SER A 238 -12.96 11.18 1.97
CA SER A 238 -13.82 9.99 2.11
C SER A 238 -13.30 8.76 1.34
N ILE A 239 -12.11 8.85 0.74
CA ILE A 239 -11.50 7.72 0.02
C ILE A 239 -11.14 6.60 1.00
N THR A 240 -11.43 5.38 0.58
CA THR A 240 -11.27 4.15 1.35
C THR A 240 -10.64 3.05 0.49
N THR A 241 -10.27 1.92 1.09
CA THR A 241 -9.73 0.78 0.34
C THR A 241 -10.80 0.23 -0.60
N SER A 242 -12.05 0.10 -0.13
CA SER A 242 -13.14 -0.42 -0.98
C SER A 242 -13.47 0.52 -2.14
N SER A 243 -13.47 1.84 -1.93
CA SER A 243 -13.71 2.79 -3.02
C SER A 243 -12.55 2.83 -4.03
N VAL A 244 -11.30 2.64 -3.60
CA VAL A 244 -10.15 2.46 -4.51
C VAL A 244 -10.32 1.18 -5.33
N ALA A 245 -10.62 0.06 -4.67
CA ALA A 245 -10.85 -1.23 -5.32
C ALA A 245 -11.98 -1.12 -6.36
N GLN A 246 -13.13 -0.54 -6.00
CA GLN A 246 -14.26 -0.34 -6.90
C GLN A 246 -13.90 0.51 -8.12
N ARG A 247 -13.15 1.60 -7.93
CA ARG A 247 -12.66 2.44 -9.04
C ARG A 247 -11.74 1.68 -9.99
N ILE A 248 -10.92 0.77 -9.47
CA ILE A 248 -10.05 -0.07 -10.29
C ILE A 248 -10.88 -1.07 -11.07
N VAL A 249 -11.84 -1.74 -10.43
CA VAL A 249 -12.73 -2.71 -11.09
C VAL A 249 -13.55 -2.05 -12.20
N THR A 250 -14.18 -0.91 -11.94
CA THR A 250 -14.99 -0.19 -12.95
C THR A 250 -14.17 0.21 -14.18
N ASN A 251 -12.87 0.47 -14.02
CA ASN A 251 -11.99 0.88 -15.12
C ASN A 251 -11.16 -0.28 -15.71
N HIS A 252 -11.33 -1.50 -15.21
CA HIS A 252 -10.46 -2.63 -15.50
C HIS A 252 -10.46 -3.02 -16.99
N GLU A 253 -11.63 -3.04 -17.63
CA GLU A 253 -11.73 -3.42 -19.05
C GLU A 253 -10.95 -2.46 -19.97
N VAL A 254 -10.99 -1.16 -19.66
CA VAL A 254 -10.24 -0.12 -20.37
C VAL A 254 -8.74 -0.29 -20.12
N TYR A 255 -8.34 -0.58 -18.87
CA TYR A 255 -6.95 -0.86 -18.51
C TYR A 255 -6.39 -2.07 -19.26
N MET A 256 -7.12 -3.18 -19.31
CA MET A 256 -6.69 -4.41 -19.98
C MET A 256 -6.45 -4.21 -21.47
N LYS A 257 -7.36 -3.52 -22.16
CA LYS A 257 -7.20 -3.18 -23.58
C LYS A 257 -5.93 -2.36 -23.83
N ARG A 258 -5.59 -1.42 -22.93
CA ARG A 258 -4.36 -0.63 -23.03
C ARG A 258 -3.11 -1.46 -22.75
N ASN A 259 -3.14 -2.32 -21.73
CA ASN A 259 -1.96 -3.11 -21.34
C ASN A 259 -1.61 -4.18 -22.39
N ALA A 260 -2.61 -4.79 -23.03
CA ALA A 260 -2.40 -5.72 -24.14
C ALA A 260 -1.60 -5.07 -25.29
N LYS A 261 -1.90 -3.81 -25.64
CA LYS A 261 -1.14 -3.05 -26.64
C LYS A 261 0.31 -2.82 -26.21
N LYS A 262 0.54 -2.50 -24.93
CA LYS A 262 1.89 -2.28 -24.36
C LYS A 262 2.74 -3.56 -24.42
N LEU A 263 2.19 -4.70 -23.98
CA LEU A 263 2.89 -5.99 -24.03
C LEU A 263 3.29 -6.36 -25.46
N GLN A 264 2.42 -6.09 -26.43
CA GLN A 264 2.71 -6.34 -27.83
C GLN A 264 3.87 -5.48 -28.35
N SER A 265 3.93 -4.20 -27.96
CA SER A 265 5.07 -3.33 -28.30
C SER A 265 6.39 -3.73 -27.63
N GLU A 266 6.35 -4.16 -26.36
CA GLU A 266 7.53 -4.63 -25.63
C GLU A 266 8.07 -5.94 -26.22
N LYS A 267 7.18 -6.89 -26.54
CA LYS A 267 7.56 -8.16 -27.17
C LYS A 267 8.25 -7.92 -28.52
N LYS A 268 7.67 -7.05 -29.35
CA LYS A 268 8.26 -6.65 -30.64
C LYS A 268 9.66 -6.06 -30.47
N TYR A 269 9.86 -5.20 -29.47
CA TYR A 269 11.19 -4.64 -29.17
C TYR A 269 12.22 -5.72 -28.82
N TYR A 270 11.88 -6.67 -27.94
CA TYR A 270 12.82 -7.73 -27.56
C TYR A 270 13.12 -8.71 -28.69
N GLU A 271 12.18 -8.93 -29.60
CA GLU A 271 12.39 -9.71 -30.83
C GLU A 271 13.31 -8.99 -31.83
N GLU A 272 13.23 -7.66 -31.90
CA GLU A 272 14.01 -6.82 -32.83
C GLU A 272 15.35 -6.33 -32.23
N LYS A 273 15.63 -6.62 -30.95
CA LYS A 273 16.80 -6.12 -30.24
C LYS A 273 18.10 -6.76 -30.74
N ALA A 274 18.90 -6.01 -31.50
CA ALA A 274 20.27 -6.37 -31.85
C ALA A 274 21.28 -5.97 -30.74
N TYR A 275 22.42 -6.66 -30.69
CA TYR A 275 23.53 -6.32 -29.80
C TYR A 275 24.10 -4.94 -30.17
N VAL A 276 24.19 -4.04 -29.19
CA VAL A 276 24.87 -2.74 -29.33
C VAL A 276 26.11 -2.80 -28.43
N ALA A 277 27.30 -2.85 -29.04
CA ALA A 277 28.55 -2.65 -28.32
C ALA A 277 28.60 -1.19 -27.85
N GLY A 278 28.87 -0.95 -26.57
CA GLY A 278 29.11 0.40 -26.05
C GLY A 278 30.58 0.76 -26.25
N ASP A 279 30.83 1.88 -26.91
CA ASP A 279 32.09 2.63 -26.80
C ASP A 279 32.10 3.47 -25.52
#